data_AF-A0A8C7BF74-F1
#
_entry.id   AF-A0A8C7BF74-F1
#
_cell.length_a   1.000
_cell.length_b   1.000
_cell.length_c   1.000
_cell.angle_alpha   90.00
_cell.angle_beta   90.00
_cell.angle_gamma   90.00
#
_symmetry.space_group_name_H-M   'P 1'
#
loop_
_entity.id
_entity.type
_entity.pdbx_description
1 polymer ?
#
loop_
_entity_poly.entity_id
_entity_poly.type
_entity_poly.pdbx_seq_one_letter_code
_entity_poly.pdbx_strand_id
1 'polypeptide(L)'
;MKRTAFLSLLALVLLGTGTASLPNGRKRRDPAGEDNAYGLLGNYVLGLDNYDEVIDLSNYEGLTDYGDQLPEVKVSSPAPPTRVSSAQSTVTPRTLSSKPPMNRLTTGLLDSPGSHDLPTCLVCVCLGSSVYCDDADLESIPPLPKTTAYLYARFNRIRQIRAGDFKGLTKLKRINLSSNSISSIDDDALRLLPELQDLILPENQLGALPALPTSLEVLDVRQNRLRSSGIQPGAFRALEKLQFLYLADNLLGSIPGPLPLSLRSLHLQNNMIETMQSDAFCDTEEHKHSRRRLEDIRLDGNPINLGLFPSAYFCLPRLPTGRCC
;
A
#
# COMPACT_ATOMS: atom_id res chain seq x y z
N MET A 1 -2.50 -46.86 -40.74
CA MET A 1 -1.84 -46.78 -42.07
C MET A 1 -2.75 -47.36 -43.14
N LYS A 2 -3.32 -46.53 -44.02
CA LYS A 2 -3.82 -46.93 -45.36
C LYS A 2 -3.45 -45.80 -46.32
N ARG A 3 -3.00 -46.14 -47.52
CA ARG A 3 -2.45 -45.20 -48.54
C ARG A 3 -3.41 -45.07 -49.73
N THR A 4 -3.47 -43.87 -50.33
CA THR A 4 -3.57 -43.50 -51.78
C THR A 4 -4.19 -44.48 -52.81
N ALA A 5 -4.90 -44.07 -53.88
CA ALA A 5 -5.31 -42.76 -54.45
C ALA A 5 -6.21 -42.97 -55.72
N PHE A 6 -6.49 -41.89 -56.49
CA PHE A 6 -7.12 -41.83 -57.84
C PHE A 6 -8.65 -42.08 -57.92
N LEU A 7 -9.48 -41.42 -58.75
CA LEU A 7 -9.35 -40.53 -59.94
C LEU A 7 -10.27 -39.27 -59.81
N SER A 8 -9.90 -38.06 -60.27
CA SER A 8 -10.09 -37.45 -61.62
C SER A 8 -11.54 -37.30 -62.15
N LEU A 9 -12.05 -36.06 -62.24
CA LEU A 9 -12.30 -35.41 -63.55
C LEU A 9 -12.43 -33.86 -63.42
N LEU A 10 -12.24 -33.17 -64.55
CA LEU A 10 -12.16 -31.71 -64.68
C LEU A 10 -13.39 -31.17 -65.45
N ALA A 11 -13.89 -29.98 -65.07
CA ALA A 11 -14.67 -29.13 -65.96
C ALA A 11 -14.34 -27.65 -65.67
N LEU A 12 -14.09 -26.88 -66.73
CA LEU A 12 -13.66 -25.48 -66.71
C LEU A 12 -14.59 -24.64 -67.60
N VAL A 13 -14.40 -23.32 -67.64
CA VAL A 13 -15.06 -22.28 -68.51
C VAL A 13 -16.32 -21.64 -67.92
N LEU A 14 -16.53 -20.31 -67.93
CA LEU A 14 -15.64 -19.12 -67.99
C LEU A 14 -16.44 -17.89 -67.46
N LEU A 15 -15.72 -16.89 -66.92
CA LEU A 15 -15.99 -15.43 -66.89
C LEU A 15 -17.40 -14.86 -66.56
N GLY A 16 -17.42 -13.97 -65.56
CA GLY A 16 -18.49 -12.98 -65.34
C GLY A 16 -18.03 -11.86 -64.42
N THR A 17 -17.68 -10.70 -64.99
CA THR A 17 -17.22 -9.50 -64.24
C THR A 17 -18.39 -8.76 -63.57
N GLY A 18 -18.22 -8.32 -62.33
CA GLY A 18 -19.23 -7.48 -61.65
C GLY A 18 -18.70 -6.78 -60.40
N THR A 19 -18.30 -5.51 -60.53
CA THR A 19 -17.90 -4.65 -59.41
C THR A 19 -19.11 -3.97 -58.75
N ALA A 20 -19.18 -4.01 -57.42
CA ALA A 20 -20.18 -3.29 -56.60
C ALA A 20 -19.58 -3.04 -55.20
N SER A 21 -19.87 -1.95 -54.48
CA SER A 21 -20.50 -0.67 -54.87
C SER A 21 -20.12 0.41 -53.86
N LEU A 22 -20.10 1.67 -54.29
CA LEU A 22 -19.96 2.87 -53.45
C LEU A 22 -21.01 3.87 -53.93
N PRO A 23 -21.71 4.57 -53.03
CA PRO A 23 -22.04 5.96 -53.34
C PRO A 23 -21.81 6.92 -52.16
N ASN A 24 -21.51 8.17 -52.48
CA ASN A 24 -21.24 9.23 -51.52
C ASN A 24 -22.02 10.52 -51.87
N GLY A 25 -22.88 10.98 -50.95
CA GLY A 25 -23.27 12.37 -50.72
C GLY A 25 -24.13 13.16 -51.74
N ARG A 26 -25.12 13.93 -51.22
CA ARG A 26 -25.14 15.42 -51.26
C ARG A 26 -26.42 16.07 -50.70
N LYS A 27 -26.23 17.09 -49.83
CA LYS A 27 -26.93 18.41 -49.67
C LYS A 27 -28.48 18.46 -49.76
N ARG A 28 -29.25 19.20 -48.93
CA ARG A 28 -29.11 20.63 -48.56
C ARG A 28 -30.31 21.11 -47.69
N ARG A 29 -30.09 21.98 -46.68
CA ARG A 29 -30.85 23.23 -46.32
C ARG A 29 -30.94 23.51 -44.80
N ASP A 30 -30.35 24.62 -44.38
CA ASP A 30 -30.78 25.46 -43.24
C ASP A 30 -31.76 26.55 -43.76
N PRO A 31 -32.52 27.31 -42.93
CA PRO A 31 -31.99 28.33 -41.99
C PRO A 31 -32.76 28.34 -40.62
N ALA A 32 -32.58 29.23 -39.61
CA ALA A 32 -31.82 30.47 -39.41
C ALA A 32 -31.62 30.76 -37.89
N GLY A 33 -30.62 31.59 -37.50
CA GLY A 33 -30.54 32.33 -36.22
C GLY A 33 -30.17 31.52 -34.95
N GLU A 34 -29.46 32.05 -33.95
CA GLU A 34 -28.86 33.39 -33.72
C GLU A 34 -27.48 33.27 -33.04
N ASP A 35 -26.67 34.33 -33.12
CA ASP A 35 -25.34 34.41 -32.49
C ASP A 35 -25.40 34.60 -30.96
N ASN A 36 -24.36 34.12 -30.26
CA ASN A 36 -23.57 34.83 -29.22
C ASN A 36 -22.63 33.81 -28.53
N ALA A 37 -21.34 33.80 -28.85
CA ALA A 37 -20.30 34.69 -28.33
C ALA A 37 -19.78 34.27 -26.94
N TYR A 38 -18.51 33.85 -26.89
CA TYR A 38 -17.80 33.57 -25.64
C TYR A 38 -17.60 34.86 -24.84
N GLY A 39 -18.04 34.86 -23.58
CA GLY A 39 -17.79 35.92 -22.61
C GLY A 39 -17.37 35.32 -21.27
N LEU A 40 -16.14 35.61 -20.86
CA LEU A 40 -15.57 35.20 -19.57
C LEU A 40 -15.81 36.32 -18.56
N LEU A 41 -16.48 36.04 -17.42
CA LEU A 41 -16.28 36.71 -16.12
C LEU A 41 -17.24 36.17 -15.03
N GLY A 42 -16.69 35.55 -13.99
CA GLY A 42 -17.19 35.65 -12.61
C GLY A 42 -18.33 34.74 -12.12
N ASN A 43 -17.99 33.91 -11.14
CA ASN A 43 -18.81 33.46 -10.00
C ASN A 43 -19.91 32.39 -10.19
N TYR A 44 -19.45 31.13 -10.14
CA TYR A 44 -20.09 29.92 -9.59
C TYR A 44 -21.35 29.32 -10.24
N VAL A 45 -21.19 28.07 -10.70
CA VAL A 45 -22.13 26.97 -10.43
C VAL A 45 -21.31 25.77 -9.97
N LEU A 46 -21.59 25.25 -8.77
CA LEU A 46 -20.95 24.03 -8.24
C LEU A 46 -21.81 22.80 -8.59
N GLY A 47 -21.23 21.88 -9.35
CA GLY A 47 -21.73 20.51 -9.50
C GLY A 47 -20.76 19.55 -8.81
N LEU A 48 -21.28 18.70 -7.92
CA LEU A 48 -20.49 17.62 -7.31
C LEU A 48 -20.18 16.57 -8.39
N ASP A 49 -18.90 16.39 -8.73
CA ASP A 49 -18.26 15.14 -9.22
C ASP A 49 -16.91 15.42 -9.92
N ASN A 50 -15.90 15.91 -9.19
CA ASN A 50 -14.47 15.66 -9.49
C ASN A 50 -13.56 16.18 -8.37
N TYR A 51 -12.66 15.34 -7.86
CA TYR A 51 -11.52 15.75 -7.02
C TYR A 51 -10.23 15.56 -7.82
N ASP A 52 -9.90 16.56 -8.63
CA ASP A 52 -8.59 16.75 -9.26
C ASP A 52 -8.34 18.27 -9.34
N GLU A 53 -7.74 18.84 -8.30
CA GLU A 53 -7.16 20.19 -8.36
C GLU A 53 -5.69 20.17 -7.92
N VAL A 54 -4.86 20.75 -8.77
CA VAL A 54 -3.43 20.97 -8.53
C VAL A 54 -3.27 22.27 -7.76
N ILE A 55 -2.63 22.20 -6.59
CA ILE A 55 -2.35 23.39 -5.77
C ILE A 55 -1.16 24.14 -6.38
N ASP A 56 -1.40 25.34 -6.90
CA ASP A 56 -0.36 26.30 -7.26
C ASP A 56 0.16 27.00 -6.00
N LEU A 57 1.45 26.84 -5.71
CA LEU A 57 2.11 27.34 -4.50
C LEU A 57 2.82 28.69 -4.70
N SER A 58 2.61 29.38 -5.82
CA SER A 58 3.35 30.60 -6.17
C SER A 58 2.96 31.88 -5.39
N ASN A 59 1.92 31.85 -4.55
CA ASN A 59 1.35 33.05 -3.92
C ASN A 59 1.35 33.08 -2.37
N TYR A 60 2.21 32.29 -1.70
CA TYR A 60 2.30 32.28 -0.24
C TYR A 60 3.48 33.10 0.33
N GLU A 61 3.48 34.41 0.08
CA GLU A 61 4.26 35.38 0.87
C GLU A 61 3.34 36.09 1.87
N GLY A 62 3.61 35.97 3.17
CA GLY A 62 2.76 36.54 4.21
C GLY A 62 3.24 36.25 5.63
N LEU A 63 4.20 37.05 6.12
CA LEU A 63 4.77 36.97 7.47
C LEU A 63 3.70 37.16 8.58
N THR A 64 3.72 36.31 9.60
CA THR A 64 3.41 36.74 10.97
C THR A 64 4.43 36.18 11.97
N ASP A 65 5.13 37.10 12.61
CA ASP A 65 6.09 36.88 13.68
C ASP A 65 5.35 36.59 15.00
N TYR A 66 5.63 35.44 15.62
CA TYR A 66 5.26 35.14 17.00
C TYR A 66 6.53 34.99 17.83
N GLY A 67 6.91 36.07 18.52
CA GLY A 67 8.09 36.10 19.36
C GLY A 67 7.95 35.21 20.60
N ASP A 68 8.81 34.19 20.70
CA ASP A 68 8.99 33.41 21.92
C ASP A 68 9.61 34.27 23.03
N GLN A 69 8.87 34.47 24.12
CA GLN A 69 9.37 35.12 25.33
C GLN A 69 9.29 34.15 26.52
N LEU A 70 10.36 33.36 26.68
CA LEU A 70 10.55 32.43 27.79
C LEU A 70 10.77 33.20 29.11
N PRO A 71 10.02 32.90 30.19
CA PRO A 71 10.31 33.44 31.52
C PRO A 71 11.46 32.67 32.19
N GLU A 72 12.54 33.37 32.55
CA GLU A 72 13.67 32.80 33.30
C GLU A 72 13.28 32.39 34.73
N VAL A 73 13.42 31.11 35.07
CA VAL A 73 13.30 30.64 36.46
C VAL A 73 14.68 30.72 37.14
N LYS A 74 14.87 31.73 38.00
CA LYS A 74 16.08 31.85 38.83
C LYS A 74 16.04 30.87 39.99
N VAL A 75 16.93 29.88 39.97
CA VAL A 75 17.17 28.95 41.10
C VAL A 75 18.27 29.50 42.00
N SER A 76 17.93 29.80 43.26
CA SER A 76 18.90 30.19 44.29
C SER A 76 18.96 29.13 45.39
N SER A 77 20.04 28.34 45.41
CA SER A 77 20.35 27.40 46.49
C SER A 77 20.85 28.11 47.76
N PRO A 78 20.62 27.52 48.93
CA PRO A 78 21.73 27.32 49.87
C PRO A 78 21.82 25.87 50.40
N ALA A 79 23.04 25.44 50.69
CA ALA A 79 23.36 24.15 51.32
C ALA A 79 24.10 24.40 52.66
N PRO A 80 24.65 23.39 53.35
CA PRO A 80 23.93 22.48 54.26
C PRO A 80 24.55 22.46 55.69
N PRO A 81 24.10 21.55 56.57
CA PRO A 81 25.06 20.73 57.33
C PRO A 81 24.78 19.22 57.15
N THR A 82 25.74 18.35 56.84
CA THR A 82 26.60 17.57 57.79
C THR A 82 25.83 16.89 58.94
N ARG A 83 26.04 15.60 59.32
CA ARG A 83 26.99 14.50 58.95
C ARG A 83 26.45 13.22 59.66
N VAL A 84 26.54 11.98 59.16
CA VAL A 84 27.55 10.93 59.49
C VAL A 84 26.96 9.56 59.03
N SER A 85 27.84 8.65 58.56
CA SER A 85 27.81 7.15 58.56
C SER A 85 26.69 6.36 59.29
N SER A 86 26.37 5.09 58.97
CA SER A 86 27.08 4.07 58.15
C SER A 86 26.26 2.79 57.95
N ALA A 87 26.78 1.90 57.09
CA ALA A 87 26.74 0.42 57.14
C ALA A 87 25.78 -0.32 56.20
N GLN A 88 26.34 -1.35 55.57
CA GLN A 88 25.68 -2.36 54.75
C GLN A 88 25.05 -3.44 55.64
N SER A 89 24.00 -4.12 55.19
CA SER A 89 24.04 -5.60 55.04
C SER A 89 22.76 -6.22 54.44
N THR A 90 23.04 -7.29 53.71
CA THR A 90 22.21 -8.28 53.00
C THR A 90 21.23 -9.12 53.83
N VAL A 91 20.40 -9.89 53.09
CA VAL A 91 19.74 -11.19 53.40
C VAL A 91 18.20 -11.18 53.55
N THR A 92 17.60 -12.27 53.05
CA THR A 92 16.18 -12.59 52.78
C THR A 92 15.57 -13.51 53.88
N PRO A 93 14.48 -14.30 53.69
CA PRO A 93 13.05 -13.92 53.67
C PRO A 93 12.12 -14.81 54.57
N ARG A 94 10.77 -14.59 54.51
CA ARG A 94 9.64 -15.48 54.96
C ARG A 94 9.41 -15.60 56.50
N THR A 95 8.23 -15.90 57.10
CA THR A 95 6.82 -16.16 56.67
C THR A 95 5.81 -16.12 57.87
N LEU A 96 4.50 -16.01 57.55
CA LEU A 96 3.31 -16.70 58.16
C LEU A 96 2.36 -16.06 59.23
N SER A 97 1.06 -15.99 58.84
CA SER A 97 -0.14 -16.50 59.56
C SER A 97 -1.12 -15.61 60.38
N SER A 98 -2.42 -15.74 59.98
CA SER A 98 -3.68 -15.87 60.77
C SER A 98 -4.70 -14.72 60.61
N LYS A 99 -5.81 -14.86 59.83
CA LYS A 99 -7.10 -15.62 59.98
C LYS A 99 -8.23 -14.78 60.65
N PRO A 100 -9.53 -15.09 60.48
CA PRO A 100 -10.37 -15.27 59.27
C PRO A 100 -11.63 -14.32 59.38
N PRO A 101 -12.92 -14.69 59.22
CA PRO A 101 -13.65 -15.53 58.24
C PRO A 101 -14.88 -14.81 57.56
N MET A 102 -15.44 -15.36 56.47
CA MET A 102 -16.89 -15.74 56.41
C MET A 102 -17.24 -16.57 55.14
N ASN A 103 -18.11 -17.57 55.33
CA ASN A 103 -18.84 -18.31 54.25
C ASN A 103 -20.08 -17.47 53.83
N ARG A 104 -20.91 -17.75 52.81
CA ARG A 104 -21.17 -18.86 51.87
C ARG A 104 -21.98 -18.19 50.71
N LEU A 105 -21.94 -18.58 49.44
CA LEU A 105 -22.68 -19.71 48.87
C LEU A 105 -22.34 -19.83 47.37
N THR A 106 -22.19 -21.07 46.90
CA THR A 106 -22.10 -21.40 45.47
C THR A 106 -23.46 -21.81 44.93
N THR A 107 -23.90 -21.18 43.84
CA THR A 107 -24.86 -21.73 42.88
C THR A 107 -24.25 -21.56 41.49
N GLY A 108 -24.16 -22.65 40.73
CA GLY A 108 -23.40 -22.70 39.48
C GLY A 108 -24.18 -22.20 38.25
N LEU A 109 -23.64 -22.56 37.07
CA LEU A 109 -24.02 -22.17 35.69
C LEU A 109 -23.43 -20.85 35.19
N LEU A 110 -22.16 -20.91 34.77
CA LEU A 110 -21.76 -20.63 33.38
C LEU A 110 -20.27 -20.95 33.18
N ASP A 111 -19.97 -21.91 32.31
CA ASP A 111 -18.59 -22.21 31.91
C ASP A 111 -17.97 -20.97 31.26
N SER A 112 -16.86 -20.49 31.83
CA SER A 112 -16.17 -19.28 31.38
C SER A 112 -14.79 -19.61 30.81
N PRO A 113 -14.61 -19.57 29.48
CA PRO A 113 -13.31 -19.63 28.85
C PRO A 113 -12.82 -18.21 28.48
N GLY A 114 -11.73 -17.77 29.12
CA GLY A 114 -10.87 -16.69 28.58
C GLY A 114 -11.23 -15.26 28.97
N SER A 115 -10.20 -14.52 29.43
CA SER A 115 -10.21 -13.06 29.58
C SER A 115 -9.87 -12.37 28.24
N HIS A 116 -10.57 -12.77 27.19
CA HIS A 116 -10.50 -12.19 25.84
C HIS A 116 -11.90 -11.74 25.42
N ASP A 117 -12.02 -11.05 24.30
CA ASP A 117 -13.29 -10.53 23.76
C ASP A 117 -13.92 -9.37 24.54
N LEU A 118 -13.12 -8.36 24.89
CA LEU A 118 -13.67 -7.00 24.91
C LEU A 118 -14.01 -6.63 23.45
N PRO A 119 -15.26 -6.29 23.10
CA PRO A 119 -15.60 -5.99 21.70
C PRO A 119 -14.74 -4.84 21.18
N THR A 120 -14.15 -5.03 19.99
CA THR A 120 -13.24 -4.07 19.34
C THR A 120 -13.74 -2.64 19.35
N CYS A 121 -15.07 -2.44 19.25
CA CYS A 121 -15.72 -1.12 19.27
C CYS A 121 -15.81 -0.45 20.66
N LEU A 122 -15.20 -1.03 21.71
CA LEU A 122 -14.96 -0.37 23.01
C LEU A 122 -13.54 0.19 23.13
N VAL A 123 -12.57 -0.35 22.38
CA VAL A 123 -11.18 0.14 22.31
C VAL A 123 -11.00 1.06 21.10
N CYS A 124 -11.70 0.75 20.01
CA CYS A 124 -11.68 1.46 18.74
C CYS A 124 -13.03 2.11 18.44
N VAL A 125 -13.05 3.09 17.55
CA VAL A 125 -14.29 3.71 17.05
C VAL A 125 -14.77 2.98 15.80
N CYS A 126 -15.96 2.37 15.86
CA CYS A 126 -16.58 1.68 14.74
C CYS A 126 -17.68 2.54 14.08
N LEU A 127 -17.51 2.90 12.81
CA LEU A 127 -18.47 3.70 12.04
C LEU A 127 -18.85 2.97 10.74
N GLY A 128 -20.04 2.37 10.72
CA GLY A 128 -20.54 1.60 9.58
C GLY A 128 -19.68 0.35 9.33
N SER A 129 -18.91 0.37 8.24
CA SER A 129 -17.92 -0.66 7.88
C SER A 129 -16.47 -0.24 8.15
N SER A 130 -16.24 0.91 8.79
CA SER A 130 -14.90 1.40 9.12
C SER A 130 -14.59 1.20 10.61
N VAL A 131 -13.38 0.75 10.91
CA VAL A 131 -12.86 0.60 12.28
C VAL A 131 -11.62 1.48 12.42
N TYR A 132 -11.67 2.42 13.37
CA TYR A 132 -10.60 3.38 13.68
C TYR A 132 -10.02 3.07 15.06
N CYS A 133 -8.81 2.53 15.07
CA CYS A 133 -8.00 2.17 16.22
C CYS A 133 -6.66 2.97 16.22
N ASP A 134 -6.60 4.13 15.59
CA ASP A 134 -5.37 4.95 15.59
C ASP A 134 -5.01 5.35 17.04
N ASP A 135 -3.74 5.24 17.42
CA ASP A 135 -3.21 5.61 18.75
C ASP A 135 -3.97 4.96 19.94
N ALA A 136 -4.30 3.68 19.82
CA ALA A 136 -5.08 2.90 20.80
C ALA A 136 -4.21 1.92 21.62
N ASP A 137 -2.88 2.13 21.66
CA ASP A 137 -1.88 1.30 22.34
C ASP A 137 -1.93 -0.21 22.01
N LEU A 138 -2.42 -0.57 20.82
CA LEU A 138 -2.59 -1.97 20.41
C LEU A 138 -1.25 -2.68 20.19
N GLU A 139 -1.06 -3.83 20.85
CA GLU A 139 0.08 -4.73 20.58
C GLU A 139 -0.22 -5.81 19.53
N SER A 140 -1.50 -6.00 19.18
CA SER A 140 -2.00 -6.95 18.18
C SER A 140 -3.31 -6.45 17.56
N ILE A 141 -3.66 -6.95 16.37
CA ILE A 141 -4.95 -6.66 15.74
C ILE A 141 -6.10 -7.26 16.60
N PRO A 142 -7.09 -6.46 17.03
CA PRO A 142 -8.23 -6.94 17.82
C PRO A 142 -9.26 -7.66 16.94
N PRO A 143 -10.16 -8.49 17.49
CA PRO A 143 -11.13 -9.27 16.72
C PRO A 143 -12.13 -8.38 15.95
N LEU A 144 -11.90 -8.20 14.65
CA LEU A 144 -12.65 -7.24 13.83
C LEU A 144 -14.07 -7.73 13.49
N PRO A 145 -15.08 -6.83 13.43
CA PRO A 145 -16.41 -7.17 12.91
C PRO A 145 -16.34 -7.70 11.47
N LYS A 146 -17.12 -8.75 11.15
CA LYS A 146 -17.16 -9.35 9.80
C LYS A 146 -17.64 -8.42 8.68
N THR A 147 -18.23 -7.28 9.05
CA THR A 147 -18.67 -6.21 8.15
C THR A 147 -17.58 -5.19 7.83
N THR A 148 -16.39 -5.29 8.45
CA THR A 148 -15.29 -4.34 8.27
C THR A 148 -14.80 -4.33 6.81
N ALA A 149 -14.81 -3.14 6.23
CA ALA A 149 -14.28 -2.83 4.91
C ALA A 149 -13.02 -1.95 4.97
N TYR A 150 -12.88 -1.14 6.03
CA TYR A 150 -11.74 -0.24 6.22
C TYR A 150 -11.21 -0.39 7.64
N LEU A 151 -9.91 -0.66 7.78
CA LEU A 151 -9.20 -0.66 9.06
C LEU A 151 -8.14 0.44 9.06
N TYR A 152 -8.19 1.30 10.07
CA TYR A 152 -7.17 2.30 10.37
C TYR A 152 -6.66 2.04 11.79
N ALA A 153 -5.39 1.66 11.93
CA ALA A 153 -4.77 1.34 13.22
C ALA A 153 -3.31 1.83 13.25
N ARG A 154 -3.11 3.10 12.87
CA ARG A 154 -1.80 3.77 12.85
C ARG A 154 -1.30 4.09 14.25
N PHE A 155 0.01 4.33 14.38
CA PHE A 155 0.62 4.77 15.65
C PHE A 155 0.38 3.81 16.82
N ASN A 156 0.33 2.50 16.53
CA ASN A 156 0.19 1.45 17.53
C ASN A 156 1.52 0.69 17.70
N ARG A 157 1.50 -0.36 18.54
CA ARG A 157 2.68 -1.17 18.89
C ARG A 157 2.59 -2.58 18.30
N ILE A 158 1.81 -2.77 17.24
CA ILE A 158 1.54 -4.07 16.62
C ILE A 158 2.86 -4.62 16.05
N ARG A 159 3.21 -5.86 16.39
CA ARG A 159 4.50 -6.49 16.02
C ARG A 159 4.43 -7.55 14.94
N GLN A 160 3.26 -8.18 14.77
CA GLN A 160 3.04 -9.24 13.80
C GLN A 160 1.58 -9.19 13.33
N ILE A 161 1.35 -9.50 12.06
CA ILE A 161 0.03 -9.85 11.53
C ILE A 161 -0.03 -11.38 11.39
N ARG A 162 -0.98 -12.00 12.07
CA ARG A 162 -1.14 -13.46 12.09
C ARG A 162 -2.19 -13.93 11.09
N ALA A 163 -2.10 -15.19 10.66
CA ALA A 163 -3.04 -15.82 9.73
C ALA A 163 -4.52 -15.81 10.19
N GLY A 164 -4.77 -15.58 11.49
CA GLY A 164 -6.11 -15.47 12.06
C GLY A 164 -6.73 -14.08 12.00
N ASP A 165 -5.93 -13.02 11.93
CA ASP A 165 -6.35 -11.65 12.30
C ASP A 165 -7.40 -11.07 11.35
N PHE A 166 -7.36 -11.45 10.07
CA PHE A 166 -8.31 -11.03 9.04
C PHE A 166 -9.22 -12.17 8.53
N LYS A 167 -9.26 -13.31 9.24
CA LYS A 167 -9.94 -14.53 8.78
C LYS A 167 -11.44 -14.32 8.60
N GLY A 168 -11.91 -14.40 7.36
CA GLY A 168 -13.32 -14.28 7.00
C GLY A 168 -13.83 -12.84 6.82
N LEU A 169 -12.95 -11.84 6.80
CA LEU A 169 -13.28 -10.45 6.50
C LEU A 169 -13.39 -10.22 4.98
N THR A 170 -14.35 -10.88 4.33
CA THR A 170 -14.50 -10.91 2.87
C THR A 170 -14.82 -9.57 2.22
N LYS A 171 -15.14 -8.54 3.02
CA LYS A 171 -15.42 -7.17 2.57
C LYS A 171 -14.26 -6.19 2.79
N LEU A 172 -13.13 -6.64 3.34
CA LEU A 172 -11.99 -5.79 3.70
C LEU A 172 -11.29 -5.27 2.44
N LYS A 173 -11.33 -3.95 2.24
CA LYS A 173 -10.78 -3.25 1.07
C LYS A 173 -9.50 -2.49 1.37
N ARG A 174 -9.37 -1.92 2.56
CA ARG A 174 -8.19 -1.14 2.98
C ARG A 174 -7.73 -1.52 4.38
N ILE A 175 -6.44 -1.76 4.50
CA ILE A 175 -5.74 -1.91 5.77
C ILE A 175 -4.67 -0.81 5.85
N ASN A 176 -4.76 0.04 6.87
CA ASN A 176 -3.73 1.02 7.21
C ASN A 176 -3.17 0.75 8.60
N LEU A 177 -1.91 0.32 8.64
CA LEU A 177 -1.12 -0.03 9.81
C LEU A 177 0.21 0.75 9.82
N SER A 178 0.19 1.98 9.30
CA SER A 178 1.36 2.89 9.28
C SER A 178 1.93 3.12 10.68
N SER A 179 3.24 3.36 10.78
CA SER A 179 3.91 3.77 12.02
C SER A 179 3.63 2.80 13.17
N ASN A 180 3.94 1.52 12.94
CA ASN A 180 3.80 0.43 13.90
C ASN A 180 5.17 -0.27 14.10
N SER A 181 5.19 -1.43 14.75
CA SER A 181 6.42 -2.22 14.96
C SER A 181 6.39 -3.57 14.23
N ILE A 182 5.65 -3.67 13.11
CA ILE A 182 5.41 -4.94 12.44
C ILE A 182 6.71 -5.45 11.80
N SER A 183 7.22 -6.57 12.33
CA SER A 183 8.43 -7.22 11.82
C SER A 183 8.14 -8.40 10.88
N SER A 184 6.95 -8.99 10.99
CA SER A 184 6.53 -10.16 10.21
C SER A 184 5.02 -10.19 9.94
N ILE A 185 4.66 -10.84 8.84
CA ILE A 185 3.27 -11.14 8.44
C ILE A 185 3.26 -12.62 8.06
N ASP A 186 2.31 -13.41 8.56
CA ASP A 186 2.17 -14.81 8.16
C ASP A 186 1.74 -14.90 6.68
N ASP A 187 2.33 -15.81 5.91
CA ASP A 187 2.20 -15.84 4.43
C ASP A 187 0.74 -15.84 3.93
N ASP A 188 -0.15 -16.62 4.56
CA ASP A 188 -1.56 -16.73 4.14
C ASP A 188 -2.49 -15.67 4.80
N ALA A 189 -1.98 -14.77 5.64
CA ALA A 189 -2.81 -13.81 6.38
C ALA A 189 -3.57 -12.81 5.51
N LEU A 190 -3.00 -12.45 4.34
CA LEU A 190 -3.57 -11.47 3.41
C LEU A 190 -4.06 -12.09 2.10
N ARG A 191 -3.49 -13.22 1.71
CA ARG A 191 -3.74 -13.92 0.43
C ARG A 191 -5.20 -14.25 0.17
N LEU A 192 -5.98 -14.53 1.22
CA LEU A 192 -7.39 -14.96 1.13
C LEU A 192 -8.39 -13.81 1.31
N LEU A 193 -7.96 -12.54 1.15
CA LEU A 193 -8.82 -11.36 1.18
C LEU A 193 -9.19 -10.95 -0.26
N PRO A 194 -10.39 -11.31 -0.77
CA PRO A 194 -10.72 -11.21 -2.20
C PRO A 194 -10.98 -9.78 -2.70
N GLU A 195 -11.24 -8.85 -1.76
CA GLU A 195 -11.59 -7.45 -2.03
C GLU A 195 -10.50 -6.48 -1.58
N LEU A 196 -9.34 -6.95 -1.08
CA LEU A 196 -8.30 -6.06 -0.55
C LEU A 196 -7.63 -5.31 -1.69
N GLN A 197 -7.83 -4.00 -1.73
CA GLN A 197 -7.29 -3.07 -2.74
C GLN A 197 -6.06 -2.33 -2.21
N ASP A 198 -6.09 -1.89 -0.95
CA ASP A 198 -5.06 -1.03 -0.39
C ASP A 198 -4.41 -1.66 0.85
N LEU A 199 -3.09 -1.87 0.78
CA LEU A 199 -2.27 -2.31 1.91
C LEU A 199 -1.22 -1.25 2.22
N ILE A 200 -1.42 -0.53 3.33
CA ILE A 200 -0.62 0.62 3.75
C ILE A 200 0.10 0.28 5.05
N LEU A 201 1.40 0.01 4.94
CA LEU A 201 2.34 -0.44 5.97
C LEU A 201 3.63 0.42 6.08
N PRO A 202 3.67 1.73 5.74
CA PRO A 202 4.90 2.50 5.88
C PRO A 202 5.33 2.62 7.35
N GLU A 203 6.60 2.96 7.58
CA GLU A 203 7.17 3.13 8.93
C GLU A 203 6.97 1.89 9.82
N ASN A 204 7.44 0.75 9.33
CA ASN A 204 7.40 -0.54 10.03
C ASN A 204 8.77 -1.23 9.97
N GLN A 205 8.86 -2.50 10.36
CA GLN A 205 10.13 -3.23 10.49
C GLN A 205 10.17 -4.49 9.63
N LEU A 206 9.35 -4.57 8.57
CA LEU A 206 9.20 -5.74 7.72
C LEU A 206 10.52 -6.08 7.01
N GLY A 207 11.01 -7.30 7.22
CA GLY A 207 12.15 -7.85 6.50
C GLY A 207 11.77 -8.60 5.21
N ALA A 208 10.52 -9.03 5.08
CA ALA A 208 9.98 -9.77 3.95
C ALA A 208 8.49 -9.42 3.70
N LEU A 209 8.04 -9.67 2.46
CA LEU A 209 6.62 -9.56 2.08
C LEU A 209 5.93 -10.93 2.15
N PRO A 210 4.66 -10.99 2.63
CA PRO A 210 3.83 -12.20 2.60
C PRO A 210 3.30 -12.47 1.19
N ALA A 211 2.51 -13.54 1.01
CA ALA A 211 1.74 -13.73 -0.22
C ALA A 211 0.62 -12.67 -0.34
N LEU A 212 0.72 -11.82 -1.36
CA LEU A 212 -0.20 -10.72 -1.61
C LEU A 212 -1.47 -11.20 -2.36
N PRO A 213 -2.66 -10.65 -2.05
CA PRO A 213 -3.89 -10.97 -2.79
C PRO A 213 -3.89 -10.31 -4.18
N THR A 214 -4.43 -11.01 -5.18
CA THR A 214 -4.49 -10.55 -6.59
C THR A 214 -5.44 -9.37 -6.81
N SER A 215 -6.24 -9.01 -5.80
CA SER A 215 -7.14 -7.86 -5.81
C SER A 215 -6.42 -6.51 -5.59
N LEU A 216 -5.16 -6.53 -5.17
CA LEU A 216 -4.43 -5.36 -4.68
C LEU A 216 -4.17 -4.32 -5.80
N GLU A 217 -4.48 -3.06 -5.50
CA GLU A 217 -4.31 -1.90 -6.38
C GLU A 217 -3.19 -0.96 -5.88
N VAL A 218 -3.03 -0.83 -4.56
CA VAL A 218 -1.99 -0.04 -3.89
C VAL A 218 -1.25 -0.88 -2.87
N LEU A 219 0.09 -0.91 -2.98
CA LEU A 219 0.98 -1.42 -1.96
C LEU A 219 1.94 -0.32 -1.51
N ASP A 220 1.82 0.11 -0.25
CA ASP A 220 2.75 1.04 0.39
C ASP A 220 3.48 0.34 1.55
N VAL A 221 4.77 0.09 1.34
CA VAL A 221 5.68 -0.54 2.32
C VAL A 221 6.97 0.28 2.43
N ARG A 222 6.88 1.60 2.25
CA ARG A 222 8.02 2.53 2.41
C ARG A 222 8.58 2.49 3.83
N GLN A 223 9.81 2.93 4.03
CA GLN A 223 10.41 3.07 5.37
C GLN A 223 10.28 1.78 6.21
N ASN A 224 10.70 0.66 5.60
CA ASN A 224 10.72 -0.67 6.20
C ASN A 224 12.16 -1.23 6.13
N ARG A 225 12.33 -2.55 6.29
CA ARG A 225 13.64 -3.22 6.28
C ARG A 225 13.73 -4.29 5.17
N LEU A 226 12.92 -4.13 4.12
CA LEU A 226 12.81 -5.12 3.05
C LEU A 226 14.13 -5.23 2.30
N ARG A 227 14.60 -6.46 2.13
CA ARG A 227 15.75 -6.82 1.28
C ARG A 227 15.26 -7.59 0.07
N SER A 228 16.05 -7.66 -1.00
CA SER A 228 15.70 -8.46 -2.19
C SER A 228 15.38 -9.92 -1.86
N SER A 229 16.05 -10.51 -0.86
CA SER A 229 15.77 -11.87 -0.36
C SER A 229 14.44 -12.03 0.38
N GLY A 230 13.81 -10.93 0.78
CA GLY A 230 12.49 -10.88 1.42
C GLY A 230 11.33 -10.70 0.44
N ILE A 231 11.62 -10.59 -0.87
CA ILE A 231 10.62 -10.53 -1.93
C ILE A 231 10.77 -11.79 -2.77
N GLN A 232 9.72 -12.61 -2.85
CA GLN A 232 9.76 -13.83 -3.66
C GLN A 232 9.91 -13.49 -5.15
N PRO A 233 10.68 -14.27 -5.94
CA PRO A 233 10.78 -14.07 -7.38
C PRO A 233 9.41 -14.07 -8.05
N GLY A 234 9.09 -13.01 -8.80
CA GLY A 234 7.78 -12.84 -9.42
C GLY A 234 6.60 -12.61 -8.46
N ALA A 235 6.82 -12.22 -7.20
CA ALA A 235 5.76 -11.94 -6.22
C ALA A 235 4.68 -10.96 -6.72
N PHE A 236 5.07 -10.00 -7.58
CA PHE A 236 4.17 -9.01 -8.15
C PHE A 236 3.55 -9.43 -9.51
N ARG A 237 4.01 -10.52 -10.13
CA ARG A 237 3.63 -10.92 -11.50
C ARG A 237 2.13 -11.20 -11.65
N ALA A 238 1.51 -11.78 -10.62
CA ALA A 238 0.08 -12.13 -10.61
C ALA A 238 -0.84 -10.98 -10.16
N LEU A 239 -0.29 -9.81 -9.83
CA LEU A 239 -1.05 -8.68 -9.30
C LEU A 239 -1.52 -7.76 -10.45
N GLU A 240 -2.39 -8.30 -11.31
CA GLU A 240 -2.90 -7.65 -12.53
C GLU A 240 -3.69 -6.35 -12.30
N LYS A 241 -4.04 -6.06 -11.04
CA LYS A 241 -4.69 -4.80 -10.63
C LYS A 241 -3.74 -3.79 -10.00
N LEU A 242 -2.50 -4.15 -9.70
CA LEU A 242 -1.57 -3.30 -8.96
C LEU A 242 -1.15 -2.10 -9.81
N GLN A 243 -1.47 -0.90 -9.35
CA GLN A 243 -1.23 0.36 -10.04
C GLN A 243 -0.15 1.18 -9.35
N PHE A 244 -0.03 1.07 -8.03
CA PHE A 244 0.91 1.87 -7.23
C PHE A 244 1.73 0.95 -6.32
N LEU A 245 3.06 0.99 -6.48
CA LEU A 245 4.01 0.20 -5.71
C LEU A 245 5.06 1.11 -5.08
N TYR A 246 4.98 1.28 -3.77
CA TYR A 246 5.87 2.15 -3.01
C TYR A 246 6.79 1.33 -2.09
N LEU A 247 8.05 1.24 -2.47
CA LEU A 247 9.14 0.46 -1.85
C LEU A 247 10.32 1.36 -1.43
N ALA A 248 10.15 2.68 -1.44
CA ALA A 248 11.18 3.64 -1.06
C ALA A 248 11.68 3.45 0.38
N ASP A 249 12.89 3.91 0.67
CA ASP A 249 13.49 3.89 2.01
C ASP A 249 13.50 2.47 2.62
N ASN A 250 14.08 1.53 1.87
CA ASN A 250 14.22 0.12 2.24
C ASN A 250 15.68 -0.33 1.98
N LEU A 251 15.94 -1.64 2.00
CA LEU A 251 17.26 -2.25 1.86
C LEU A 251 17.34 -3.17 0.62
N LEU A 252 16.60 -2.84 -0.45
CA LEU A 252 16.60 -3.62 -1.69
C LEU A 252 17.95 -3.49 -2.41
N GLY A 253 18.54 -4.62 -2.80
CA GLY A 253 19.78 -4.68 -3.59
C GLY A 253 19.55 -4.75 -5.12
N SER A 254 18.29 -4.96 -5.51
CA SER A 254 17.87 -5.14 -6.89
C SER A 254 16.44 -4.67 -7.10
N ILE A 255 16.09 -4.24 -8.32
CA ILE A 255 14.69 -4.02 -8.70
C ILE A 255 13.97 -5.38 -8.71
N PRO A 256 12.85 -5.55 -7.98
CA PRO A 256 12.09 -6.78 -8.00
C PRO A 256 11.35 -6.95 -9.34
N GLY A 257 11.39 -8.17 -9.90
CA GLY A 257 10.75 -8.48 -11.19
C GLY A 257 10.17 -9.90 -11.25
N PRO A 258 9.36 -10.20 -12.27
CA PRO A 258 8.77 -9.25 -13.23
C PRO A 258 7.68 -8.38 -12.60
N LEU A 259 7.63 -7.09 -12.96
CA LEU A 259 6.58 -6.16 -12.49
C LEU A 259 5.29 -6.33 -13.31
N PRO A 260 4.09 -6.16 -12.72
CA PRO A 260 2.82 -6.32 -13.45
C PRO A 260 2.60 -5.21 -14.48
N LEU A 261 1.92 -5.52 -15.60
CA LEU A 261 1.68 -4.58 -16.71
C LEU A 261 0.71 -3.42 -16.37
N SER A 262 -0.06 -3.57 -15.29
CA SER A 262 -1.00 -2.58 -14.76
C SER A 262 -0.33 -1.38 -14.05
N LEU A 263 0.95 -1.52 -13.68
CA LEU A 263 1.65 -0.58 -12.82
C LEU A 263 1.77 0.82 -13.46
N ARG A 264 1.47 1.85 -12.67
CA ARG A 264 1.50 3.26 -13.08
C ARG A 264 2.59 4.09 -12.40
N SER A 265 2.84 3.83 -11.12
CA SER A 265 3.90 4.47 -10.34
C SER A 265 4.69 3.44 -9.56
N LEU A 266 6.02 3.59 -9.58
CA LEU A 266 7.00 2.76 -8.87
C LEU A 266 8.00 3.64 -8.13
N HIS A 267 7.94 3.62 -6.80
CA HIS A 267 8.89 4.36 -5.95
C HIS A 267 9.88 3.40 -5.31
N LEU A 268 11.15 3.53 -5.67
CA LEU A 268 12.28 2.71 -5.22
C LEU A 268 13.44 3.58 -4.69
N GLN A 269 13.22 4.89 -4.51
CA GLN A 269 14.25 5.81 -4.02
C GLN A 269 14.80 5.40 -2.64
N ASN A 270 16.04 5.80 -2.35
CA ASN A 270 16.73 5.51 -1.09
C ASN A 270 16.75 4.01 -0.73
N ASN A 271 17.22 3.20 -1.68
CA ASN A 271 17.52 1.78 -1.47
C ASN A 271 19.00 1.51 -1.79
N MET A 272 19.43 0.24 -1.81
CA MET A 272 20.79 -0.18 -2.17
C MET A 272 20.81 -0.85 -3.55
N ILE A 273 19.94 -0.44 -4.48
CA ILE A 273 19.75 -1.12 -5.75
C ILE A 273 21.01 -0.94 -6.61
N GLU A 274 21.69 -2.04 -6.93
CA GLU A 274 22.83 -2.10 -7.84
C GLU A 274 22.46 -2.76 -9.18
N THR A 275 21.44 -3.64 -9.17
CA THR A 275 21.13 -4.53 -10.29
C THR A 275 19.63 -4.57 -10.63
N MET A 276 19.31 -4.98 -11.86
CA MET A 276 17.95 -5.37 -12.24
C MET A 276 17.99 -6.54 -13.22
N GLN A 277 16.94 -7.35 -13.24
CA GLN A 277 16.79 -8.42 -14.25
C GLN A 277 16.30 -7.82 -15.58
N SER A 278 16.61 -8.49 -16.70
CA SER A 278 16.19 -8.04 -18.04
C SER A 278 14.67 -8.02 -18.22
N ASP A 279 13.94 -8.82 -17.46
CA ASP A 279 12.49 -8.93 -17.44
C ASP A 279 11.82 -8.07 -16.33
N ALA A 280 12.58 -7.22 -15.64
CA ALA A 280 12.05 -6.41 -14.53
C ALA A 280 10.91 -5.48 -14.99
N PHE A 281 11.11 -4.73 -16.08
CA PHE A 281 10.06 -3.95 -16.72
C PHE A 281 9.60 -4.57 -18.04
N CYS A 282 10.51 -5.01 -18.91
CA CYS A 282 10.17 -5.38 -20.28
C CYS A 282 10.15 -6.90 -20.47
N ASP A 283 9.07 -7.45 -21.01
CA ASP A 283 9.09 -8.85 -21.44
C ASP A 283 10.07 -9.00 -22.62
N THR A 284 11.04 -9.91 -22.47
CA THR A 284 12.08 -10.15 -23.48
C THR A 284 11.56 -10.87 -24.72
N GLU A 285 10.44 -11.57 -24.61
CA GLU A 285 9.79 -12.24 -25.74
C GLU A 285 8.86 -11.26 -26.47
N GLU A 286 8.10 -10.44 -25.72
CA GLU A 286 7.09 -9.53 -26.27
C GLU A 286 7.56 -8.10 -26.56
N HIS A 287 8.43 -7.97 -27.57
CA HIS A 287 9.00 -6.72 -28.11
C HIS A 287 7.99 -5.62 -28.54
N LYS A 288 6.67 -5.83 -28.42
CA LYS A 288 5.61 -4.89 -28.84
C LYS A 288 5.01 -4.07 -27.70
N HIS A 289 5.18 -4.48 -26.44
CA HIS A 289 4.44 -3.90 -25.33
C HIS A 289 5.14 -2.70 -24.68
N SER A 290 4.99 -1.51 -25.29
CA SER A 290 5.39 -0.25 -24.66
C SER A 290 4.57 0.01 -23.39
N ARG A 291 5.21 0.18 -22.23
CA ARG A 291 4.55 0.45 -20.93
C ARG A 291 4.06 1.89 -20.79
N ARG A 292 3.11 2.29 -21.64
CA ARG A 292 2.58 3.67 -21.69
C ARG A 292 1.90 4.14 -20.40
N ARG A 293 1.44 3.22 -19.55
CA ARG A 293 0.77 3.51 -18.26
C ARG A 293 1.75 3.76 -17.11
N LEU A 294 2.99 3.28 -17.23
CA LEU A 294 4.03 3.44 -16.20
C LEU A 294 4.68 4.80 -16.41
N GLU A 295 4.17 5.79 -15.68
CA GLU A 295 4.43 7.21 -15.91
C GLU A 295 5.50 7.78 -14.96
N ASP A 296 5.58 7.24 -13.75
CA ASP A 296 6.44 7.72 -12.66
C ASP A 296 7.27 6.55 -12.10
N ILE A 297 8.59 6.59 -12.33
CA ILE A 297 9.55 5.63 -11.79
C ILE A 297 10.65 6.41 -11.10
N ARG A 298 10.84 6.17 -9.80
CA ARG A 298 11.83 6.87 -8.97
C ARG A 298 12.89 5.89 -8.48
N LEU A 299 14.14 6.15 -8.85
CA LEU A 299 15.34 5.41 -8.47
C LEU A 299 16.40 6.30 -7.78
N ASP A 300 16.08 7.56 -7.47
CA ASP A 300 16.98 8.48 -6.76
C ASP A 300 17.59 7.86 -5.50
N GLY A 301 18.86 8.16 -5.22
CA GLY A 301 19.53 7.64 -4.02
C GLY A 301 19.82 6.13 -4.08
N ASN A 302 19.97 5.54 -5.28
CA ASN A 302 20.45 4.18 -5.48
C ASN A 302 21.79 4.16 -6.26
N PRO A 303 22.69 3.19 -6.00
CA PRO A 303 23.97 3.03 -6.71
C PRO A 303 23.86 2.36 -8.10
N ILE A 304 22.67 2.23 -8.69
CA ILE A 304 22.49 1.51 -9.96
C ILE A 304 22.99 2.30 -11.17
N ASN A 305 23.86 1.69 -11.97
CA ASN A 305 24.22 2.21 -13.28
C ASN A 305 23.27 1.68 -14.36
N LEU A 306 22.28 2.49 -14.76
CA LEU A 306 21.30 2.14 -15.80
C LEU A 306 21.94 1.81 -17.17
N GLY A 307 23.14 2.32 -17.46
CA GLY A 307 23.86 2.05 -18.71
C GLY A 307 24.25 0.57 -18.88
N LEU A 308 24.28 -0.21 -17.80
CA LEU A 308 24.57 -1.64 -17.82
C LEU A 308 23.35 -2.52 -18.16
N PHE A 309 22.13 -1.96 -18.09
CA PHE A 309 20.87 -2.73 -18.21
C PHE A 309 19.92 -2.24 -19.33
N PRO A 310 20.38 -1.86 -20.55
CA PRO A 310 19.52 -1.25 -21.57
C PRO A 310 18.36 -2.15 -22.04
N SER A 311 18.52 -3.47 -21.97
CA SER A 311 17.47 -4.44 -22.28
C SER A 311 16.36 -4.53 -21.22
N ALA A 312 16.56 -3.99 -20.02
CA ALA A 312 15.56 -4.04 -18.96
C ALA A 312 14.48 -2.96 -19.08
N TYR A 313 14.75 -1.87 -19.82
CA TYR A 313 13.88 -0.68 -19.89
C TYR A 313 13.54 -0.18 -21.30
N PHE A 314 13.91 -0.89 -22.38
CA PHE A 314 13.65 -0.46 -23.77
C PHE A 314 12.16 -0.20 -24.10
N CYS A 315 11.25 -0.85 -23.38
CA CYS A 315 9.80 -0.73 -23.52
C CYS A 315 9.19 0.46 -22.77
N LEU A 316 9.97 1.18 -21.96
CA LEU A 316 9.49 2.31 -21.18
C LEU A 316 9.38 3.57 -22.06
N PRO A 317 8.31 4.37 -21.93
CA PRO A 317 8.15 5.61 -22.70
C PRO A 317 9.10 6.73 -22.22
N ARG A 318 9.64 6.61 -21.00
CA ARG A 318 10.57 7.55 -20.35
C ARG A 318 11.54 6.74 -19.51
N LEU A 319 12.76 7.26 -19.33
CA LEU A 319 13.73 6.69 -18.39
C LEU A 319 13.28 6.94 -16.95
N PRO A 320 13.65 6.06 -15.99
CA PRO A 320 13.48 6.34 -14.57
C PRO A 320 14.12 7.68 -14.15
N THR A 321 13.46 8.37 -13.23
CA THR A 321 14.02 9.55 -12.55
C THR A 321 15.01 9.09 -11.48
N GLY A 322 16.15 9.77 -11.39
CA GLY A 322 17.27 9.30 -10.58
C GLY A 322 18.58 10.01 -10.91
N ARG A 323 19.19 10.70 -9.95
CA ARG A 323 20.66 10.87 -9.96
C ARG A 323 21.30 9.53 -9.58
N CYS A 324 21.49 8.67 -10.58
CA CYS A 324 22.39 7.53 -10.49
C CYS A 324 23.82 8.08 -10.33
N CYS A 325 24.55 7.59 -9.33
CA CYS A 325 25.91 8.05 -9.02
C CYS A 325 26.95 7.49 -10.00
#